data_AF-A0A2E9KX02-F1
#
_entry.id   AF-A0A2E9KX02-F1
#
_cell.length_a   1.000
_cell.length_b   1.000
_cell.length_c   1.000
_cell.angle_alpha   90.00
_cell.angle_beta   90.00
_cell.angle_gamma   90.00
#
_symmetry.space_group_name_H-M   'P 1'
#
loop_
_entity.id
_entity.type
_entity.pdbx_description
1 polymer ?
#
loop_
_entity_poly.entity_id
_entity_poly.type
_entity_poly.pdbx_seq_one_letter_code
_entity_poly.pdbx_strand_id
1 'polypeptide(L)'
;MFGRASRNLNGRVIMYAEEITKSMEAAIQESDRRREKQLEFNKNNKITPKSIKKKVDSDISSIYNIDYHEPDLDQYPTIPPHEISSEIARLRKQMDELSKKLRFEEAAHVRDQIKKLRKLELTFAGEIA
;
A
#
# COMPACT_ATOMS: atom_id res chain seq x y z
N MET A 1 14.42 4.64 7.74
CA MET A 1 13.15 5.31 7.34
C MET A 1 13.37 6.27 6.17
N PHE A 2 14.35 7.18 6.25
CA PHE A 2 14.74 8.12 5.18
C PHE A 2 14.85 7.50 3.77
N GLY A 3 15.54 6.36 3.64
CA GLY A 3 15.73 5.70 2.33
C GLY A 3 14.46 5.13 1.68
N ARG A 4 13.35 4.94 2.43
CA ARG A 4 12.07 4.55 1.81
C ARG A 4 11.42 5.76 1.13
N ALA A 5 11.49 6.93 1.76
CA ALA A 5 10.93 8.18 1.23
C ALA A 5 11.69 8.68 -0.01
N SER A 6 12.99 8.39 -0.13
CA SER A 6 13.84 8.86 -1.24
C SER A 6 13.49 8.27 -2.61
N ARG A 7 12.53 7.33 -2.70
CA ARG A 7 12.04 6.76 -3.97
C ARG A 7 10.93 7.59 -4.63
N ASN A 8 10.51 8.68 -4.01
CA ASN A 8 9.47 9.58 -4.52
C ASN A 8 10.00 11.01 -4.62
N LEU A 9 9.59 11.74 -5.67
CA LEU A 9 9.95 13.14 -5.88
C LEU A 9 9.63 14.04 -4.68
N ASN A 10 8.45 13.84 -4.07
CA ASN A 10 7.95 14.58 -2.92
C ASN A 10 8.15 13.82 -1.60
N GLY A 11 9.09 12.87 -1.56
CA GLY A 11 9.40 12.10 -0.36
C GLY A 11 9.75 13.00 0.82
N ARG A 12 9.03 12.85 1.93
CA ARG A 12 9.25 13.56 3.19
C ARG A 12 9.26 12.57 4.36
N VAL A 13 9.95 12.94 5.42
CA VAL A 13 10.00 12.20 6.68
C VAL A 13 9.61 13.16 7.79
N ILE A 14 8.66 12.74 8.63
CA ILE A 14 8.24 13.47 9.82
C ILE A 14 8.67 12.61 11.01
N MET A 15 9.44 13.21 11.92
CA MET A 15 9.87 12.57 13.16
C MET A 15 9.17 13.25 14.32
N TYR A 16 8.36 12.50 15.06
CA TYR A 16 7.73 12.99 16.28
C TYR A 16 8.66 12.70 17.46
N ALA A 17 9.17 13.75 18.08
CA ALA A 17 10.04 13.68 19.24
C ALA A 17 9.92 14.98 20.03
N GLU A 18 10.14 14.90 21.33
CA GLU A 18 10.20 16.06 22.21
C GLU A 18 11.56 16.77 22.10
N GLU A 19 12.64 15.99 21.95
CA GLU A 19 14.00 16.49 21.80
C GLU A 19 14.74 15.81 20.65
N ILE A 20 15.79 16.46 20.14
CA ILE A 20 16.67 15.89 19.11
C ILE A 20 17.74 15.05 19.78
N THR A 21 17.67 13.74 19.61
CA THR A 21 18.73 12.84 20.07
C THR A 21 19.97 12.92 19.16
N LYS A 22 21.15 12.53 19.67
CA LYS A 22 22.40 12.45 18.88
C LYS A 22 22.26 11.59 17.61
N SER A 23 21.48 10.51 17.68
CA SER A 23 21.22 9.65 16.53
C SER A 23 20.32 10.33 15.49
N MET A 24 19.34 11.11 15.93
CA MET A 24 18.52 11.92 15.02
C MET A 24 19.37 13.00 14.34
N GLU A 25 20.18 13.71 15.11
CA GLU A 25 21.08 14.73 14.60
C GLU A 25 22.01 14.17 13.51
N ALA A 26 22.70 13.06 13.80
CA ALA A 26 23.58 12.42 12.82
C ALA A 26 22.81 11.97 11.54
N ALA A 27 21.59 11.46 11.70
CA ALA A 27 20.77 11.04 10.57
C ALA A 27 20.27 12.20 9.71
N ILE A 28 19.86 13.31 10.34
CA ILE A 28 19.43 14.54 9.66
C ILE A 28 20.62 15.13 8.89
N GLN A 29 21.76 15.34 9.56
CA GLN A 29 22.96 15.91 8.95
C GLN A 29 23.44 15.10 7.74
N GLU A 30 23.50 13.77 7.84
CA GLU A 30 23.91 12.93 6.71
C GLU A 30 22.88 12.95 5.57
N SER A 31 21.59 13.07 5.88
CA SER A 31 20.54 13.22 4.87
C SER A 31 20.65 14.55 4.13
N ASP A 32 20.89 15.65 4.85
CA ASP A 32 21.02 16.99 4.27
C ASP A 32 22.29 17.11 3.44
N ARG A 33 23.44 16.62 3.95
CA ARG A 33 24.71 16.57 3.21
C ARG A 33 24.59 15.81 1.89
N ARG A 34 23.84 14.70 1.86
CA ARG A 34 23.57 13.94 0.63
C ARG A 34 22.68 14.72 -0.33
N ARG A 35 21.62 15.36 0.20
CA ARG A 35 20.66 16.13 -0.59
C ARG A 35 21.32 17.32 -1.28
N GLU A 36 22.18 18.05 -0.57
CA GLU A 36 22.93 19.19 -1.13
C GLU A 36 23.79 18.77 -2.31
N LYS A 37 24.59 17.71 -2.15
CA LYS A 37 25.42 17.16 -3.24
C LYS A 37 24.59 16.71 -4.44
N GLN A 38 23.43 16.11 -4.20
CA GLN A 38 22.52 15.68 -5.27
C GLN A 38 21.94 16.89 -6.02
N LEU A 39 21.54 17.95 -5.30
CA LEU A 39 21.02 19.18 -5.90
C LEU A 39 22.09 19.90 -6.73
N GLU A 40 23.31 19.99 -6.21
CA GLU A 40 24.46 20.56 -6.92
C GLU A 40 24.78 19.77 -8.18
N PHE A 41 24.89 18.44 -8.07
CA PHE A 41 25.11 17.55 -9.21
C PHE A 41 24.00 17.71 -10.25
N ASN A 42 22.73 17.74 -9.83
CA ASN A 42 21.60 17.91 -10.73
C ASN A 42 21.64 19.27 -11.44
N LYS A 43 21.98 20.35 -10.72
CA LYS A 43 22.12 21.70 -11.29
C LYS A 43 23.24 21.74 -12.34
N ASN A 44 24.42 21.21 -12.01
CA ASN A 44 25.58 21.22 -12.89
C ASN A 44 25.34 20.38 -14.16
N ASN A 45 24.56 19.30 -14.05
CA ASN A 45 24.26 18.39 -15.16
C ASN A 45 22.89 18.63 -15.82
N LYS A 46 22.17 19.69 -15.43
CA LYS A 46 20.82 20.02 -15.94
C LYS A 46 19.81 18.87 -15.80
N ILE A 47 19.92 18.08 -14.73
CA ILE A 47 19.02 16.95 -14.43
C ILE A 47 17.80 17.45 -13.66
N THR A 48 16.61 17.19 -14.19
CA THR A 48 15.35 17.42 -13.44
C THR A 48 14.93 16.12 -12.75
N PRO A 49 14.80 16.10 -11.41
CA PRO A 49 14.34 14.92 -10.69
C PRO A 49 12.97 14.45 -11.18
N LYS A 50 12.83 13.15 -11.44
CA LYS A 50 11.58 12.51 -11.85
C LYS A 50 11.37 11.23 -11.06
N SER A 51 10.12 10.94 -10.70
CA SER A 51 9.79 9.65 -10.10
C SER A 51 9.86 8.55 -11.16
N ILE A 52 10.45 7.41 -10.81
CA ILE A 52 10.55 6.25 -11.71
C ILE A 52 9.14 5.66 -11.89
N LYS A 53 8.70 5.53 -13.13
CA LYS A 53 7.53 4.72 -13.49
C LYS A 53 7.99 3.27 -13.68
N LYS A 54 7.97 2.48 -12.60
CA LYS A 54 8.28 1.05 -12.69
C LYS A 54 7.02 0.32 -13.16
N LYS A 55 7.11 -0.43 -14.27
CA LYS A 55 6.06 -1.38 -14.64
C LYS A 55 6.00 -2.45 -13.56
N VAL A 56 4.80 -2.74 -13.06
CA VAL A 56 4.58 -3.96 -12.29
C VAL A 56 4.75 -5.10 -13.29
N ASP A 57 5.61 -6.07 -13.00
CA ASP A 57 5.75 -7.26 -13.86
C ASP A 57 4.34 -7.85 -14.03
N SER A 58 3.84 -7.72 -15.25
CA SER A 58 2.45 -7.94 -15.62
C SER A 58 2.40 -8.90 -16.81
N ASP A 59 3.25 -9.91 -16.79
CA ASP A 59 3.09 -11.08 -17.66
C ASP A 59 1.78 -11.84 -17.37
N ILE A 60 1.11 -11.51 -16.25
CA ILE A 60 -0.19 -12.05 -15.88
C ILE A 60 -1.35 -11.21 -16.48
N SER A 61 -1.18 -9.92 -16.78
CA SER A 61 -2.32 -9.07 -17.15
C SER A 61 -2.87 -9.30 -18.56
N SER A 62 -2.07 -9.89 -19.47
CA SER A 62 -2.51 -10.20 -20.84
C SER A 62 -3.47 -11.41 -20.92
N ILE A 63 -3.60 -12.21 -19.85
CA ILE A 63 -4.47 -13.39 -19.80
C ILE A 63 -5.89 -13.03 -19.28
N TYR A 64 -6.05 -11.91 -18.56
CA TYR A 64 -7.29 -11.56 -17.87
C TYR A 64 -8.25 -10.65 -18.66
N ASN A 65 -8.24 -10.69 -20.00
CA ASN A 65 -9.38 -10.20 -20.81
C ASN A 65 -10.52 -11.23 -20.77
N ILE A 66 -10.88 -11.68 -19.58
CA ILE A 66 -12.03 -12.55 -19.32
C ILE A 66 -13.09 -11.62 -18.74
N ASP A 67 -14.27 -11.63 -19.35
CA ASP A 67 -15.45 -10.88 -18.95
C ASP A 67 -15.64 -10.94 -17.43
N TYR A 68 -15.38 -9.81 -16.76
CA TYR A 68 -15.70 -9.65 -15.34
C TYR A 68 -17.21 -9.50 -15.24
N HIS A 69 -17.94 -10.60 -15.08
CA HIS A 69 -19.29 -10.54 -14.55
C HIS A 69 -19.19 -10.16 -13.07
N GLU A 70 -19.63 -8.94 -12.72
CA GLU A 70 -19.90 -8.61 -11.32
C GLU A 70 -21.05 -9.51 -10.84
N PRO A 71 -20.82 -10.42 -9.87
CA PRO A 71 -21.92 -11.17 -9.32
C PRO A 71 -22.77 -10.24 -8.44
N ASP A 72 -24.06 -10.18 -8.73
CA ASP A 72 -25.07 -9.64 -7.81
C ASP A 72 -24.98 -10.43 -6.50
N LEU A 73 -24.66 -9.73 -5.41
CA LEU A 73 -24.46 -10.34 -4.10
C LEU A 73 -25.22 -9.50 -3.07
N ASP A 74 -26.54 -9.64 -3.13
CA ASP A 74 -27.56 -8.98 -2.31
C ASP A 74 -27.80 -9.64 -0.94
N GLN A 75 -26.84 -10.39 -0.39
CA GLN A 75 -27.01 -11.00 0.93
C GLN A 75 -25.83 -10.68 1.84
N TYR A 76 -26.05 -9.72 2.73
CA TYR A 76 -25.19 -9.48 3.88
C TYR A 76 -25.68 -10.32 5.07
N PRO A 77 -24.81 -11.13 5.69
CA PRO A 77 -24.90 -11.32 7.13
C PRO A 77 -24.56 -9.98 7.80
N THR A 78 -25.42 -9.52 8.72
CA THR A 78 -25.12 -8.38 9.59
C THR A 78 -23.98 -8.76 10.53
N ILE A 79 -22.73 -8.59 10.08
CA ILE A 79 -21.54 -8.85 10.90
C ILE A 79 -21.31 -7.63 11.80
N PRO A 80 -21.18 -7.82 13.13
CA PRO A 80 -20.87 -6.73 14.05
C PRO A 80 -19.53 -6.05 13.71
N PRO A 81 -19.39 -4.71 13.84
CA PRO A 81 -18.16 -3.99 13.47
C PRO A 81 -16.87 -4.53 14.09
N HIS A 82 -16.96 -5.07 15.32
CA HIS A 82 -15.81 -5.61 16.04
C HIS A 82 -15.29 -6.96 15.49
N GLU A 83 -16.10 -7.69 14.74
CA GLU A 83 -15.73 -9.00 14.17
C GLU A 83 -15.17 -8.89 12.74
N ILE A 84 -15.41 -7.75 12.07
CA ILE A 84 -15.01 -7.53 10.67
C ILE A 84 -13.49 -7.69 10.48
N SER A 85 -12.69 -7.18 11.41
CA SER A 85 -11.22 -7.27 11.32
C SER A 85 -10.71 -8.71 11.40
N SER A 86 -11.28 -9.49 12.34
CA SER A 86 -10.97 -10.92 12.52
C SER A 86 -11.38 -11.74 11.31
N GLU A 87 -12.54 -11.44 10.73
CA GLU A 87 -13.05 -12.12 9.55
C GLU A 87 -12.22 -11.80 8.31
N ILE A 88 -11.79 -10.55 8.12
CA ILE A 88 -10.83 -10.18 7.07
C ILE A 88 -9.52 -10.96 7.22
N ALA A 89 -9.02 -11.14 8.44
CA ALA A 89 -7.79 -11.91 8.68
C ALA A 89 -7.95 -13.39 8.30
N ARG A 90 -9.09 -13.99 8.66
CA ARG A 90 -9.46 -15.37 8.28
C ARG A 90 -9.53 -15.53 6.76
N LEU A 91 -10.25 -14.65 6.08
CA LEU A 91 -10.40 -14.66 4.62
C LEU A 91 -9.07 -14.43 3.90
N ARG A 92 -8.18 -13.56 4.42
CA ARG A 92 -6.83 -13.39 3.85
C ARG A 92 -6.02 -14.66 3.89
N LYS A 93 -6.08 -15.41 5.00
CA LYS A 93 -5.39 -16.70 5.11
C LYS A 93 -5.96 -17.72 4.11
N GLN A 94 -7.28 -17.78 3.99
CA GLN A 94 -7.95 -18.63 3.01
C GLN A 94 -7.57 -18.27 1.56
N MET A 95 -7.53 -16.97 1.23
CA MET A 95 -7.11 -16.48 -0.09
C MET A 95 -5.66 -16.89 -0.43
N ASP A 96 -4.74 -16.81 0.55
CA ASP A 96 -3.34 -17.22 0.39
C ASP A 96 -3.23 -18.74 0.17
N GLU A 97 -3.99 -19.54 0.93
CA GLU A 97 -4.05 -20.99 0.74
C GLU A 97 -4.62 -21.39 -0.63
N LEU A 98 -5.67 -20.71 -1.10
CA LEU A 98 -6.25 -20.94 -2.44
C LEU A 98 -5.29 -20.54 -3.56
N SER A 99 -4.57 -19.42 -3.39
CA SER A 99 -3.55 -18.97 -4.34
C SER A 99 -2.37 -19.95 -4.43
N LYS A 100 -1.93 -20.51 -3.29
CA LYS A 100 -0.91 -21.57 -3.24
C LYS A 100 -1.35 -22.85 -3.95
N LYS A 101 -2.66 -23.15 -3.92
CA LYS A 101 -3.28 -24.29 -4.61
C LYS A 101 -3.64 -23.99 -6.08
N LEU A 102 -3.24 -22.83 -6.61
CA LEU A 102 -3.55 -22.37 -7.98
C LEU A 102 -5.06 -22.24 -8.28
N ARG A 103 -5.91 -22.11 -7.25
CA ARG A 103 -7.37 -21.92 -7.37
C ARG A 103 -7.69 -20.43 -7.46
N PHE A 104 -7.35 -19.81 -8.58
CA PHE A 104 -7.38 -18.35 -8.73
C PHE A 104 -8.79 -17.76 -8.76
N GLU A 105 -9.78 -18.47 -9.31
CA GLU A 105 -11.18 -18.01 -9.35
C GLU A 105 -11.76 -17.87 -7.93
N GLU A 106 -11.54 -18.87 -7.09
CA GLU A 106 -11.98 -18.85 -5.70
C GLU A 106 -11.20 -17.84 -4.87
N ALA A 107 -9.88 -17.70 -5.12
CA ALA A 107 -9.09 -16.65 -4.49
C ALA A 107 -9.59 -15.24 -4.89
N ALA A 108 -10.05 -15.06 -6.14
CA ALA A 108 -10.66 -13.82 -6.61
C ALA A 108 -11.99 -13.53 -5.91
N HIS A 109 -12.85 -14.54 -5.73
CA HIS A 109 -14.07 -14.39 -4.94
C HIS A 109 -13.78 -13.96 -3.50
N VAL A 110 -12.82 -14.61 -2.83
CA VAL A 110 -12.43 -14.24 -1.45
C VAL A 110 -11.83 -12.84 -1.39
N ARG A 111 -11.03 -12.43 -2.39
CA ARG A 111 -10.49 -11.07 -2.51
C ARG A 111 -11.61 -10.03 -2.58
N ASP A 112 -12.65 -10.31 -3.37
CA ASP A 112 -13.74 -9.36 -3.57
C ASP A 112 -14.67 -9.30 -2.34
N GLN A 113 -14.82 -10.40 -1.60
CA GLN A 113 -15.41 -10.39 -0.25
C GLN A 113 -14.62 -9.51 0.73
N ILE A 114 -13.28 -9.64 0.77
CA ILE A 114 -12.41 -8.82 1.62
C ILE A 114 -12.53 -7.31 1.29
N LYS A 115 -12.62 -6.96 0.00
CA LYS A 115 -12.82 -5.56 -0.43
C LYS A 115 -14.13 -4.99 0.12
N LYS A 116 -15.21 -5.76 0.08
CA LYS A 116 -16.52 -5.36 0.60
C LYS A 116 -16.49 -5.16 2.12
N LEU A 117 -15.91 -6.10 2.87
CA LEU A 117 -15.76 -5.99 4.33
C LEU A 117 -14.92 -4.77 4.74
N ARG A 118 -13.84 -4.47 4.02
CA ARG A 118 -13.04 -3.25 4.24
C ARG A 118 -13.82 -1.97 3.96
N LYS A 119 -14.71 -1.98 2.96
CA LYS A 119 -15.58 -0.83 2.68
C LYS A 119 -16.55 -0.58 3.84
N LEU A 120 -17.13 -1.65 4.40
CA LEU A 120 -17.99 -1.57 5.59
C LEU A 120 -17.22 -1.08 6.83
N GLU A 121 -16.01 -1.61 7.07
CA GLU A 121 -15.15 -1.14 8.17
C GLU A 121 -14.90 0.37 8.09
N LEU A 122 -14.65 0.87 6.87
CA LEU A 122 -14.43 2.30 6.63
C LEU A 122 -15.70 3.14 6.80
N THR A 123 -16.88 2.65 6.41
CA THR A 123 -18.14 3.38 6.62
C THR A 123 -18.49 3.48 8.10
N PHE A 124 -18.32 2.39 8.87
CA PHE A 124 -18.54 2.42 10.32
C PHE A 124 -17.52 3.33 11.04
N ALA A 125 -16.26 3.32 10.61
CA ALA A 125 -15.25 4.23 11.17
C ALA A 125 -15.54 5.71 10.86
N GLY A 126 -16.20 6.01 9.74
CA GLY A 126 -16.60 7.37 9.35
C GLY A 126 -17.87 7.88 10.05
N GLU A 127 -18.75 7.00 10.52
CA GLU A 127 -19.95 7.37 11.31
C GLU A 127 -19.63 7.64 12.78
N ILE A 128 -18.48 7.18 13.27
CA ILE A 128 -18.01 7.35 14.66
C ILE A 128 -17.10 8.59 14.81
N ALA A 129 -16.66 9.19 13.71
CA ALA A 129 -15.78 10.38 13.66
C ALA A 129 -16.58 11.67 13.43
#